data_AF-A0A7S3L162-F1
#
_entry.id   AF-A0A7S3L162-F1
#
_cell.length_a   1.000
_cell.length_b   1.000
_cell.length_c   1.000
_cell.angle_alpha   90.00
_cell.angle_beta   90.00
_cell.angle_gamma   90.00
#
_symmetry.space_group_name_H-M   'P 1'
#
loop_
_entity.id
_entity.type
_entity.pdbx_description
1 polymer ?
#
loop_
_entity_poly.entity_id
_entity_poly.type
_entity_poly.pdbx_seq_one_letter_code
_entity_poly.pdbx_strand_id
1 'polypeptide(L)'
;IDNDKDDNEQPQQQQQQPQQQQYQPHVVLPDDTWQGICLRYKITPLQLRRANRGFSGTQLTLAPPVLKIPVTQPKNNNNTSSSSTMTTRQQDTSSPAYKLQVLRHHFPTLNVEQAQAFLEVHDGDLQAAQQSLLQLCGGGGVHVSSSAGGTTE
;
A
#
# COMPACT_ATOMS: atom_id res chain seq x y z
N ILE A 1 58.85 -29.30 -15.25
CA ILE A 1 58.53 -27.91 -14.84
C ILE A 1 57.03 -27.81 -15.01
N ASP A 2 56.35 -27.75 -13.88
CA ASP A 2 54.93 -28.00 -13.74
C ASP A 2 54.10 -26.92 -14.43
N ASN A 3 53.06 -27.38 -15.13
CA ASN A 3 52.02 -26.56 -15.74
C ASN A 3 51.07 -26.02 -14.65
N ASP A 4 50.52 -24.83 -14.94
CA ASP A 4 49.30 -24.27 -14.37
C ASP A 4 49.32 -23.78 -12.91
N LYS A 5 49.16 -22.45 -12.73
CA LYS A 5 47.88 -21.89 -12.27
C LYS A 5 47.88 -20.37 -12.24
N ASP A 6 47.11 -19.82 -13.17
CA ASP A 6 46.61 -18.45 -13.17
C ASP A 6 45.35 -18.44 -12.28
N ASP A 7 45.51 -18.13 -10.98
CA ASP A 7 44.39 -18.03 -10.05
C ASP A 7 43.67 -16.67 -10.23
N ASN A 8 42.85 -16.62 -11.28
CA ASN A 8 41.83 -15.62 -11.53
C ASN A 8 40.69 -15.78 -10.51
N GLU A 9 40.85 -15.18 -9.33
CA GLU A 9 39.79 -15.10 -8.32
C GLU A 9 38.74 -14.04 -8.72
N GLN A 10 37.77 -14.46 -9.54
CA GLN A 10 36.53 -13.71 -9.73
C GLN A 10 35.66 -13.83 -8.47
N PRO A 11 35.25 -12.72 -7.82
CA PRO A 11 34.32 -12.80 -6.70
C PRO A 11 32.95 -13.29 -7.18
N GLN A 12 32.53 -14.43 -6.63
CA GLN A 12 31.25 -15.07 -6.85
C GLN A 12 30.11 -14.09 -6.59
N GLN A 13 29.41 -13.69 -7.65
CA GLN A 13 28.11 -13.05 -7.54
C GLN A 13 27.14 -14.08 -6.97
N GLN A 14 26.84 -13.98 -5.67
CA GLN A 14 25.82 -14.78 -5.01
C GLN A 14 24.49 -14.59 -5.74
N GLN A 15 24.11 -15.59 -6.52
CA GLN A 15 22.76 -15.76 -7.07
C GLN A 15 21.81 -15.94 -5.89
N GLN A 16 21.17 -14.84 -5.49
CA GLN A 16 20.09 -14.86 -4.53
C GLN A 16 18.92 -15.63 -5.15
N GLN A 17 18.61 -16.79 -4.57
CA GLN A 17 17.44 -17.61 -4.91
C GLN A 17 16.18 -16.74 -5.06
N PRO A 18 15.24 -17.06 -5.96
CA PRO A 18 13.97 -16.36 -6.06
C PRO A 18 13.16 -16.64 -4.79
N GLN A 19 13.38 -15.84 -3.75
CA GLN A 19 12.48 -15.79 -2.61
C GLN A 19 11.13 -15.37 -3.17
N GLN A 20 10.06 -16.10 -2.83
CA GLN A 20 8.70 -15.70 -3.16
C GLN A 20 8.43 -14.39 -2.42
N GLN A 21 8.77 -13.27 -3.06
CA GLN A 21 8.65 -11.93 -2.50
C GLN A 21 7.16 -11.64 -2.36
N GLN A 22 6.66 -11.74 -1.13
CA GLN A 22 5.34 -11.26 -0.79
C GLN A 22 5.35 -9.73 -0.87
N TYR A 23 4.36 -9.16 -1.54
CA TYR A 23 4.23 -7.71 -1.68
C TYR A 23 3.04 -7.22 -0.87
N GLN A 24 3.27 -6.25 0.01
CA GLN A 24 2.21 -5.55 0.72
C GLN A 24 1.89 -4.23 -0.02
N PRO A 25 0.63 -3.98 -0.42
CA PRO A 25 0.24 -2.68 -0.93
C PRO A 25 0.26 -1.63 0.18
N HIS A 26 0.81 -0.46 -0.14
CA HIS A 26 0.88 0.71 0.73
C HIS A 26 0.38 1.93 -0.04
N VAL A 27 -0.68 2.58 0.45
CA VAL A 27 -1.20 3.81 -0.17
C VAL A 27 -0.42 4.99 0.37
N VAL A 28 0.19 5.75 -0.53
CA VAL A 28 1.02 6.90 -0.19
C VAL A 28 0.15 8.03 0.37
N LEU A 29 0.37 8.41 1.63
CA LEU A 29 -0.27 9.57 2.23
C LEU A 29 0.55 10.85 2.02
N PRO A 30 -0.05 12.05 2.13
CA PRO A 30 0.67 13.32 1.99
C PRO A 30 1.82 13.50 3.00
N ASP A 31 1.65 12.99 4.22
CA ASP A 31 2.66 13.03 5.28
C ASP A 31 3.70 11.90 5.17
N ASP A 32 3.48 10.90 4.33
CA ASP A 32 4.47 9.86 4.15
C ASP A 32 5.69 10.41 3.39
N THR A 33 6.86 9.91 3.78
CA THR A 33 8.13 10.21 3.11
C THR A 33 8.77 8.92 2.65
N TRP A 34 9.54 8.96 1.57
CA TRP A 34 10.20 7.77 1.05
C TRP A 34 11.04 7.05 2.12
N GLN A 35 11.80 7.85 2.89
CA GLN A 35 12.58 7.41 4.03
C GLN A 35 11.69 6.86 5.16
N GLY A 36 10.59 7.55 5.49
CA GLY A 36 9.64 7.12 6.52
C GLY A 36 8.99 5.77 6.20
N ILE A 37 8.63 5.53 4.94
CA ILE A 37 8.11 4.24 4.46
C ILE A 37 9.19 3.16 4.60
N CYS A 38 10.42 3.43 4.13
CA CYS A 38 11.52 2.49 4.26
C CYS A 38 11.76 2.07 5.72
N LEU A 39 11.74 3.04 6.64
CA LEU A 39 11.88 2.80 8.07
C LEU A 39 10.70 2.02 8.66
N ARG A 40 9.46 2.38 8.30
CA ARG A 40 8.23 1.72 8.79
C ARG A 40 8.21 0.23 8.44
N TYR A 41 8.62 -0.10 7.22
CA TYR A 41 8.61 -1.47 6.70
C TYR A 41 9.96 -2.19 6.83
N LYS A 42 10.98 -1.54 7.39
CA LYS A 42 12.35 -2.07 7.54
C LYS A 42 12.95 -2.57 6.23
N ILE A 43 12.69 -1.85 5.14
CA ILE A 43 13.22 -2.15 3.81
C ILE A 43 14.24 -1.10 3.39
N THR A 44 15.14 -1.48 2.48
CA THR A 44 16.09 -0.51 1.92
C THR A 44 15.45 0.29 0.78
N PRO A 45 15.87 1.56 0.57
CA PRO A 45 15.44 2.35 -0.59
C PRO A 45 15.65 1.63 -1.92
N LEU A 46 16.71 0.83 -2.05
CA LEU A 46 16.98 0.05 -3.25
C LEU A 46 15.94 -1.06 -3.46
N GLN A 47 15.55 -1.77 -2.40
CA GLN A 47 14.50 -2.79 -2.48
C GLN A 47 13.14 -2.18 -2.85
N LEU A 48 12.79 -1.05 -2.24
CA LEU A 48 11.53 -0.36 -2.55
C LEU A 48 11.48 0.12 -4.01
N ARG A 49 12.58 0.67 -4.54
CA ARG A 49 12.68 1.06 -5.96
C ARG A 49 12.54 -0.15 -6.88
N ARG A 50 13.26 -1.24 -6.60
CA ARG A 50 13.19 -2.48 -7.39
C ARG A 50 11.76 -3.04 -7.45
N ALA A 51 11.04 -3.02 -6.33
CA ALA A 51 9.66 -3.47 -6.26
C ALA A 51 8.69 -2.59 -7.06
N ASN A 52 9.00 -1.30 -7.24
CA ASN A 52 8.15 -0.32 -7.92
C ASN A 52 8.75 0.14 -9.25
N ARG A 53 9.15 -0.84 -10.10
CA ARG A 53 9.61 -0.63 -11.49
C ARG A 53 10.82 0.32 -11.64
N GLY A 54 11.66 0.44 -10.62
CA GLY A 54 12.91 1.20 -10.71
C GLY A 54 12.74 2.72 -10.68
N PHE A 55 11.67 3.23 -10.06
CA PHE A 55 11.51 4.68 -9.84
C PHE A 55 12.79 5.29 -9.25
N SER A 56 13.40 6.26 -9.94
CA SER A 56 14.74 6.76 -9.58
C SER A 56 14.72 7.92 -8.58
N GLY A 57 13.53 8.42 -8.19
CA GLY A 57 13.37 9.55 -7.29
C GLY A 57 13.13 9.18 -5.83
N THR A 58 13.20 10.18 -4.95
CA THR A 58 12.72 10.13 -3.56
C THR A 58 11.37 10.84 -3.39
N GLN A 59 10.89 11.53 -4.42
CA GLN A 59 9.62 12.25 -4.40
C GLN A 59 8.46 11.29 -4.61
N LEU A 60 7.65 11.12 -3.57
CA LEU A 60 6.45 10.27 -3.62
C LEU A 60 5.35 10.83 -4.53
N THR A 61 5.40 12.11 -4.87
CA THR A 61 4.47 12.76 -5.82
C THR A 61 4.56 12.22 -7.25
N LEU A 62 5.74 11.73 -7.64
CA LEU A 62 5.97 11.11 -8.95
C LEU A 62 5.85 9.58 -8.90
N ALA A 63 5.66 9.03 -7.70
CA ALA A 63 5.48 7.61 -7.51
C ALA A 63 4.01 7.20 -7.75
N PRO A 64 3.74 5.92 -8.04
CA PRO A 64 2.38 5.42 -8.09
C PRO A 64 1.66 5.67 -6.76
N PRO A 65 0.34 5.93 -6.80
CA PRO A 65 -0.54 6.01 -5.63
C PRO A 65 -0.37 4.90 -4.59
N VAL A 66 -0.14 3.69 -5.09
CA VAL A 66 -0.02 2.47 -4.30
C VAL A 66 1.35 1.89 -4.58
N LEU A 67 2.19 1.87 -3.54
CA LEU A 67 3.50 1.26 -3.57
C LEU A 67 3.43 -0.22 -3.20
N LYS A 68 4.20 -1.02 -3.93
CA LYS A 68 4.46 -2.41 -3.60
C LYS A 68 5.63 -2.47 -2.65
N ILE A 69 5.37 -2.83 -1.39
CA ILE A 69 6.39 -2.99 -0.37
C ILE A 69 6.80 -4.46 -0.33
N PRO A 70 8.08 -4.81 -0.61
CA PRO A 70 8.54 -6.18 -0.46
C PRO A 70 8.56 -6.53 1.03
N VAL A 71 7.78 -7.53 1.43
CA VAL A 71 7.75 -8.04 2.80
C VAL A 71 8.72 -9.21 2.86
N THR A 72 9.86 -9.02 3.53
CA THR A 72 10.72 -10.14 3.86
C THR A 72 10.06 -10.90 5.00
N GLN A 73 9.40 -12.02 4.71
CA GLN A 73 9.02 -12.94 5.77
C GLN A 73 10.32 -13.43 6.43
N PRO A 74 10.45 -13.38 7.77
CA PRO A 74 11.59 -13.99 8.42
C PRO A 74 11.57 -15.47 8.05
N LYS A 75 12.68 -15.94 7.47
CA LYS A 75 12.92 -17.33 7.13
C LYS A 75 12.73 -18.14 8.43
N ASN A 76 11.62 -18.88 8.54
CA ASN A 76 11.36 -19.73 9.69
C ASN A 76 12.35 -20.90 9.65
N ASN A 77 13.53 -20.71 10.21
CA ASN A 77 14.40 -21.83 10.55
C ASN A 77 13.76 -22.51 11.75
N ASN A 78 13.19 -23.69 11.53
CA ASN A 78 12.59 -24.56 12.54
C ASN A 78 13.59 -24.95 13.65
N ASN A 79 13.94 -24.03 14.56
CA ASN A 79 14.53 -24.34 15.86
C ASN A 79 14.76 -23.10 16.74
N THR A 80 13.73 -22.30 17.03
CA THR A 80 13.66 -21.56 18.31
C THR A 80 12.31 -20.89 18.47
N SER A 81 11.56 -21.34 19.47
CA SER A 81 10.33 -20.72 19.96
C SER A 81 10.66 -19.42 20.68
N SER A 82 11.10 -18.40 19.96
CA SER A 82 11.21 -17.05 20.47
C SER A 82 10.38 -16.14 19.57
N SER A 83 9.15 -15.94 20.03
CA SER A 83 8.19 -14.94 19.57
C SER A 83 8.83 -13.55 19.54
N SER A 84 9.54 -13.26 18.46
CA SER A 84 9.90 -11.92 18.06
C SER A 84 9.03 -11.61 16.86
N THR A 85 7.73 -11.48 17.11
CA THR A 85 6.79 -10.80 16.23
C THR A 85 7.22 -9.34 16.10
N MET A 86 8.30 -9.10 15.36
CA MET A 86 8.54 -7.79 14.75
C MET A 86 7.40 -7.60 13.76
N THR A 87 6.29 -7.08 14.27
CA THR A 87 5.15 -6.63 13.48
C THR A 87 5.68 -5.61 12.49
N THR A 88 5.84 -6.02 11.23
CA THR A 88 5.91 -5.07 10.13
C THR A 88 4.68 -4.19 10.29
N ARG A 89 4.87 -2.91 10.60
CA ARG A 89 3.77 -1.98 10.89
C ARG A 89 2.93 -1.86 9.63
N GLN A 90 1.84 -2.63 9.59
CA GLN A 90 0.83 -2.51 8.55
C GLN A 90 0.29 -1.09 8.56
N GLN A 91 -0.05 -0.59 7.38
CA GLN A 91 -0.63 0.73 7.28
C GLN A 91 -1.99 0.73 7.98
N ASP A 92 -2.27 1.79 8.72
CA ASP A 92 -3.57 2.01 9.31
C ASP A 92 -4.59 2.35 8.22
N THR A 93 -5.39 1.36 7.85
CA THR A 93 -6.48 1.51 6.87
C THR A 93 -7.75 2.10 7.47
N SER A 94 -7.81 2.25 8.79
CA SER A 94 -8.94 2.86 9.50
C SER A 94 -8.84 4.39 9.53
N SER A 95 -7.61 4.92 9.45
CA SER A 95 -7.34 6.36 9.48
C SER A 95 -8.14 7.14 8.41
N PRO A 96 -8.72 8.30 8.76
CA PRO A 96 -9.50 9.11 7.81
C PRO A 96 -8.63 9.60 6.64
N ALA A 97 -7.35 9.91 6.90
CA ALA A 97 -6.40 10.30 5.87
C ALA A 97 -6.18 9.19 4.82
N TYR A 98 -6.09 7.92 5.26
CA TYR A 98 -6.02 6.79 4.34
C TYR A 98 -7.27 6.71 3.47
N LYS A 99 -8.44 6.79 4.09
CA LYS A 99 -9.71 6.65 3.38
C LYS A 99 -9.92 7.77 2.37
N LEU A 100 -9.64 9.01 2.76
CA LEU A 100 -9.67 10.17 1.89
C LEU A 100 -8.74 10.00 0.70
N GLN A 101 -7.51 9.56 0.95
CA GLN A 101 -6.53 9.36 -0.10
C GLN A 101 -6.95 8.26 -1.07
N VAL A 102 -7.45 7.12 -0.57
CA VAL A 102 -7.99 6.04 -1.42
C VAL A 102 -9.16 6.53 -2.27
N LEU A 103 -10.05 7.32 -1.68
CA LEU A 103 -11.23 7.85 -2.37
C LEU A 103 -10.83 8.84 -3.47
N ARG A 104 -9.86 9.73 -3.23
CA ARG A 104 -9.31 10.63 -4.26
C ARG A 104 -8.64 9.89 -5.42
N HIS A 105 -8.00 8.75 -5.15
CA HIS A 105 -7.43 7.94 -6.22
C HIS A 105 -8.49 7.25 -7.09
N HIS A 106 -9.61 6.86 -6.48
CA HIS A 106 -10.73 6.28 -7.21
C HIS A 106 -11.52 7.34 -7.98
N PHE A 107 -11.59 8.57 -7.44
CA PHE A 107 -12.28 9.71 -8.04
C PHE A 107 -11.31 10.90 -8.18
N PRO A 108 -10.49 10.93 -9.24
CA PRO A 108 -9.51 12.00 -9.44
C PRO A 108 -10.15 13.38 -9.68
N THR A 109 -11.44 13.44 -9.98
CA THR A 109 -12.23 14.67 -10.12
C THR A 109 -12.62 15.31 -8.78
N LEU A 110 -12.40 14.59 -7.67
CA LEU A 110 -12.94 14.97 -6.37
C LEU A 110 -11.87 15.66 -5.50
N ASN A 111 -12.24 16.82 -4.93
CA ASN A 111 -11.35 17.60 -4.08
C ASN A 111 -11.22 17.01 -2.67
N VAL A 112 -10.18 17.41 -1.92
CA VAL A 112 -9.93 16.95 -0.55
C VAL A 112 -11.13 17.24 0.36
N GLU A 113 -11.68 18.46 0.31
CA GLU A 113 -12.83 18.87 1.13
C GLU A 113 -14.08 18.06 0.82
N GLN A 114 -14.33 17.83 -0.48
CA GLN A 114 -15.45 16.99 -0.91
C GLN A 114 -15.26 15.56 -0.40
N ALA A 115 -14.07 14.98 -0.56
CA ALA A 115 -13.77 13.62 -0.11
C ALA A 115 -13.99 13.46 1.39
N GLN A 116 -13.56 14.45 2.16
CA GLN A 116 -13.77 14.50 3.60
C GLN A 116 -15.26 14.59 3.93
N ALA A 117 -16.00 15.51 3.31
CA ALA A 117 -17.43 15.68 3.56
C ALA A 117 -18.22 14.41 3.25
N PHE A 118 -17.92 13.73 2.14
CA PHE A 118 -18.53 12.43 1.83
C PHE A 118 -18.19 11.38 2.87
N LEU A 119 -16.94 11.32 3.31
CA LEU A 119 -16.54 10.37 4.34
C LEU A 119 -17.24 10.66 5.68
N GLU A 120 -17.46 11.92 6.02
CA GLU A 120 -18.15 12.37 7.24
C GLU A 120 -19.65 12.05 7.20
N VAL A 121 -20.30 12.22 6.04
CA VAL A 121 -21.72 11.86 5.83
C VAL A 121 -21.96 10.34 5.97
N HIS A 122 -20.95 9.52 5.68
CA HIS A 122 -21.03 8.07 5.76
C HIS A 122 -20.35 7.48 7.01
N ASP A 123 -20.23 8.23 8.10
CA ASP A 123 -19.63 7.77 9.38
C ASP A 123 -18.22 7.18 9.24
N GLY A 124 -17.45 7.66 8.26
CA GLY A 124 -16.12 7.13 7.99
C GLY A 124 -16.10 5.82 7.20
N ASP A 125 -17.22 5.39 6.61
CA ASP A 125 -17.28 4.20 5.77
C ASP A 125 -16.79 4.52 4.34
N LEU A 126 -15.60 4.01 4.02
CA LEU A 126 -14.98 4.17 2.70
C LEU A 126 -15.87 3.61 1.59
N GLN A 127 -16.48 2.46 1.84
CA GLN A 127 -17.16 1.68 0.80
C GLN A 127 -18.51 2.30 0.46
N ALA A 128 -19.28 2.72 1.46
CA ALA A 128 -20.53 3.45 1.27
C ALA A 128 -20.27 4.80 0.58
N ALA A 129 -19.21 5.52 0.96
CA ALA A 129 -18.82 6.76 0.31
C ALA A 129 -18.42 6.53 -1.17
N GLN A 130 -17.65 5.48 -1.46
CA GLN A 130 -17.30 5.11 -2.82
C GLN A 130 -18.52 4.71 -3.65
N GLN A 131 -19.45 3.95 -3.09
CA GLN A 131 -20.68 3.54 -3.78
C GLN A 131 -21.56 4.76 -4.11
N SER A 132 -21.74 5.68 -3.16
CA SER A 132 -22.53 6.89 -3.38
C SER A 132 -21.89 7.79 -4.43
N LEU A 133 -20.56 7.90 -4.45
CA LEU A 133 -19.85 8.64 -5.49
C LEU A 133 -19.89 7.97 -6.86
N LEU A 134 -19.83 6.63 -6.91
CA LEU A 134 -20.05 5.88 -8.14
C LEU A 134 -21.46 6.11 -8.68
N GLN A 135 -22.48 6.19 -7.83
CA GLN A 135 -23.85 6.52 -8.23
C GLN A 135 -23.99 7.95 -8.75
N LEU A 136 -23.28 8.91 -8.16
CA LEU A 136 -23.27 10.31 -8.61
C LEU A 136 -22.53 10.49 -9.95
N CYS A 137 -21.45 9.74 -10.17
CA CYS A 137 -20.63 9.79 -11.38
C CYS A 137 -21.23 8.96 -12.54
N GLY A 138 -21.84 7.82 -12.22
CA GLY A 138 -22.57 6.96 -13.15
C GLY A 138 -24.05 7.34 -13.19
N GLY A 139 -24.38 8.42 -13.88
CA GLY A 139 -25.78 8.86 -14.01
C GLY A 139 -26.70 7.72 -14.47
N GLY A 140 -27.71 7.41 -13.63
CA GLY A 140 -28.88 6.62 -14.00
C GLY A 140 -29.20 5.45 -13.07
N GLY A 141 -29.97 5.69 -12.01
CA GLY A 141 -30.54 4.60 -11.22
C GLY A 141 -31.15 5.04 -9.90
N VAL A 142 -32.37 5.56 -9.97
CA VAL A 142 -33.31 5.68 -8.84
C VAL A 142 -33.28 4.44 -7.95
N HIS A 143 -32.86 4.58 -6.70
CA HIS A 143 -33.42 3.76 -5.62
C HIS A 143 -33.99 4.69 -4.56
N VAL A 144 -35.27 4.95 -4.76
CA VAL A 144 -36.20 5.35 -3.72
C VAL A 144 -36.13 4.31 -2.60
N SER A 145 -35.43 4.61 -1.52
CA SER A 145 -35.80 4.05 -0.23
C SER A 145 -36.99 4.86 0.27
N SER A 146 -38.15 4.55 -0.30
CA SER A 146 -39.44 4.77 0.34
C SER A 146 -39.42 4.02 1.67
N SER A 147 -39.14 4.71 2.78
CA SER A 147 -39.69 4.27 4.06
C SER A 147 -41.08 4.87 4.17
N ALA A 148 -42.06 4.10 3.70
CA ALA A 148 -43.49 4.28 3.95
C ALA A 148 -43.72 4.66 5.43
N GLY A 149 -44.55 5.66 5.71
CA GLY A 149 -45.94 5.42 6.13
C GLY A 149 -45.95 4.85 7.56
N GLY A 150 -46.34 5.60 8.59
CA GLY A 150 -47.69 6.13 8.71
C GLY A 150 -48.62 5.04 9.26
N THR A 151 -48.84 5.09 10.57
CA THR A 151 -50.06 4.67 11.29
C THR A 151 -50.44 3.19 11.30
N THR A 152 -50.36 2.57 12.48
CA THR A 152 -51.45 1.69 12.98
C THR A 152 -51.46 1.69 14.51
N GLU A 153 -52.57 2.25 15.04
CA GLU A 153 -53.25 2.06 16.34
C GLU A 153 -52.49 2.20 17.67
#